data_AF-A0A933N6W7-F1
#
_entry.id   AF-A0A933N6W7-F1
#
_cell.length_a   1.000
_cell.length_b   1.000
_cell.length_c   1.000
_cell.angle_alpha   90.00
_cell.angle_beta   90.00
_cell.angle_gamma   90.00
#
_symmetry.space_group_name_H-M   'P 1'
#
loop_
_entity.id
_entity.type
_entity.pdbx_description
1 polymer ?
#
loop_
_entity_poly.entity_id
_entity_poly.type
_entity_poly.pdbx_seq_one_letter_code
_entity_poly.pdbx_strand_id
1 'polypeptide(L)'
;MRELDVYLIRHEDAEDGDPDEHRALTAEGRRRMARTSKLLLEREKPIDLIRSSPLVRAVQTAEILATSLGVEDVEIDEWIANPPGLTKLLDRISHVPATVSRVAIVGHEPTLSGLVMLLFPHAQWTGMKRGAVLCARLGGPEPLFRFLVEPKGPTWREHL
;
A
#
# COMPACT_ATOMS: atom_id res chain seq x y z
N MET A 1 20.89 -10.66 3.98
CA MET A 1 20.02 -9.46 3.89
C MET A 1 18.81 -9.72 4.78
N ARG A 2 18.28 -8.69 5.46
CA ARG A 2 17.11 -8.85 6.33
C ARG A 2 15.85 -8.89 5.47
N GLU A 3 14.90 -9.76 5.81
CA GLU A 3 13.59 -9.79 5.16
C GLU A 3 12.74 -8.57 5.55
N LEU A 4 12.07 -7.97 4.56
CA LEU A 4 11.14 -6.86 4.76
C LEU A 4 9.88 -7.11 3.92
N ASP A 5 8.71 -7.14 4.55
CA ASP A 5 7.44 -7.19 3.85
C ASP A 5 6.98 -5.77 3.51
N VAL A 6 6.82 -5.48 2.21
CA VAL A 6 6.35 -4.20 1.68
C VAL A 6 4.92 -4.39 1.17
N TYR A 7 3.99 -3.66 1.77
CA TYR A 7 2.58 -3.66 1.41
C TYR A 7 2.33 -2.44 0.51
N LEU A 8 2.07 -2.68 -0.77
CA LEU A 8 1.67 -1.66 -1.72
C LEU A 8 0.14 -1.54 -1.69
N ILE A 9 -0.38 -0.35 -1.39
CA ILE A 9 -1.81 -0.12 -1.16
C ILE A 9 -2.27 1.05 -2.02
N ARG A 10 -3.25 0.80 -2.89
CA ARG A 10 -3.91 1.89 -3.60
C ARG A 10 -4.98 2.49 -2.71
N HIS A 11 -5.05 3.81 -2.63
CA HIS A 11 -6.13 4.50 -1.91
C HIS A 11 -7.53 4.01 -2.35
N GLU A 12 -8.50 4.12 -1.46
CA GLU A 12 -9.90 3.74 -1.75
C GLU A 12 -10.66 4.78 -2.60
N ASP A 13 -11.90 4.45 -2.95
CA ASP A 13 -12.84 5.31 -3.69
C ASP A 13 -12.99 6.69 -3.02
N ALA A 14 -12.62 7.74 -3.76
CA ALA A 14 -12.71 9.14 -3.33
C ALA A 14 -13.83 9.88 -4.05
N GLU A 15 -14.43 10.87 -3.38
CA GLU A 15 -15.43 11.78 -3.94
C GLU A 15 -14.84 12.61 -5.08
N ASP A 16 -15.70 13.22 -5.88
CA ASP A 16 -15.27 14.26 -6.81
C ASP A 16 -14.93 15.52 -6.02
N GLY A 17 -13.95 16.29 -6.50
CA GLY A 17 -13.50 17.48 -5.81
C GLY A 17 -12.39 18.18 -6.56
N ASP A 18 -12.28 19.48 -6.32
CA ASP A 18 -11.29 20.37 -6.92
C ASP A 18 -10.75 21.30 -5.81
N PRO A 19 -9.43 21.35 -5.57
CA PRO A 19 -8.38 20.62 -6.29
C PRO A 19 -8.37 19.11 -6.01
N ASP A 20 -7.83 18.31 -6.94
CA ASP A 20 -7.80 16.83 -6.85
C ASP A 20 -7.18 16.33 -5.53
N GLU A 21 -6.19 17.06 -5.01
CA GLU A 21 -5.48 16.73 -3.77
C GLU A 21 -6.38 16.72 -2.52
N HIS A 22 -7.47 17.49 -2.52
CA HIS A 22 -8.42 17.61 -1.41
C HIS A 22 -9.55 16.58 -1.45
N ARG A 23 -9.62 15.76 -2.49
CA ARG A 23 -10.67 14.74 -2.62
C ARG A 23 -10.60 13.75 -1.47
N ALA A 24 -11.65 13.72 -0.65
CA ALA A 24 -11.79 12.81 0.47
C ALA A 24 -12.32 11.44 0.03
N LEU A 25 -12.06 10.42 0.84
CA LEU A 25 -12.70 9.11 0.67
C LEU A 25 -14.22 9.22 0.80
N THR A 26 -14.91 8.57 -0.13
CA THR A 26 -16.35 8.32 -0.03
C THR A 26 -16.66 7.50 1.23
N ALA A 27 -17.90 7.62 1.75
CA ALA A 27 -18.34 6.78 2.87
C ALA A 27 -18.21 5.28 2.58
N GLU A 28 -18.43 4.86 1.33
CA GLU A 28 -18.27 3.46 0.94
C GLU A 28 -16.79 3.04 0.86
N GLY A 29 -15.91 3.89 0.33
CA GLY A 29 -14.46 3.67 0.32
C GLY A 29 -13.92 3.48 1.74
N ARG A 30 -14.35 4.31 2.69
CA ARG A 30 -13.99 4.16 4.12
C ARG A 30 -14.42 2.80 4.68
N ARG A 31 -15.66 2.40 4.42
CA ARG A 31 -16.19 1.09 4.87
C ARG A 31 -15.44 -0.08 4.25
N ARG A 32 -15.07 0.00 2.97
CA ARG A 32 -14.29 -1.03 2.29
C ARG A 32 -12.90 -1.14 2.87
N MET A 33 -12.22 -0.02 3.08
CA MET A 33 -10.89 -0.03 3.68
C MET A 33 -10.93 -0.69 5.06
N ALA A 34 -11.88 -0.32 5.92
CA ALA A 34 -12.02 -0.94 7.23
C ALA A 34 -12.20 -2.48 7.15
N ARG A 35 -12.97 -2.98 6.16
CA ARG A 35 -13.12 -4.43 5.94
C ARG A 35 -11.80 -5.08 5.50
N THR A 36 -11.09 -4.46 4.56
CA THR A 36 -9.78 -4.95 4.09
C THR A 36 -8.75 -4.94 5.23
N SER A 37 -8.70 -3.88 6.03
CA SER A 37 -7.81 -3.77 7.18
C SER A 37 -8.11 -4.84 8.24
N LYS A 38 -9.38 -5.14 8.51
CA LYS A 38 -9.77 -6.24 9.39
C LYS A 38 -9.30 -7.60 8.85
N LEU A 39 -9.47 -7.85 7.54
CA LEU A 39 -8.98 -9.09 6.94
C LEU A 39 -7.46 -9.22 7.05
N LEU A 40 -6.72 -8.14 6.84
CA LEU A 40 -5.27 -8.13 7.02
C LEU A 40 -4.89 -8.49 8.47
N LEU A 41 -5.59 -7.93 9.46
CA LEU A 41 -5.37 -8.25 10.88
C LEU A 41 -5.62 -9.73 11.19
N GLU A 42 -6.62 -10.34 10.55
CA GLU A 42 -6.97 -11.76 10.75
C GLU A 42 -5.97 -12.72 10.08
N ARG A 43 -5.31 -12.32 8.99
CA ARG A 43 -4.51 -13.19 8.13
C ARG A 43 -3.00 -12.97 8.25
N GLU A 44 -2.59 -11.76 8.58
CA GLU A 44 -1.18 -11.36 8.59
C GLU A 44 -0.77 -10.84 9.95
N LYS A 45 0.55 -10.80 10.15
CA LYS A 45 1.10 -10.18 11.34
C LYS A 45 0.96 -8.65 11.26
N PRO A 46 0.93 -7.92 12.40
CA PRO A 46 0.74 -6.46 12.43
C PRO A 46 1.73 -5.69 11.55
N ILE A 47 1.30 -4.62 10.89
CA ILE A 47 2.21 -3.73 10.16
C ILE A 47 2.99 -2.89 11.18
N ASP A 48 4.29 -2.69 10.95
CA ASP A 48 5.14 -1.94 11.90
C ASP A 48 5.20 -0.44 11.57
N LEU A 49 5.04 -0.09 10.29
CA LEU A 49 5.13 1.28 9.80
C LEU A 49 4.17 1.50 8.62
N ILE A 50 3.49 2.65 8.60
CA ILE A 50 2.66 3.07 7.46
C ILE A 50 3.22 4.39 6.92
N ARG A 51 3.48 4.44 5.61
CA ARG A 51 3.77 5.68 4.87
C ARG A 51 2.67 5.98 3.88
N SER A 52 2.29 7.23 3.76
CA SER A 52 1.24 7.67 2.86
C SER A 52 1.71 8.79 1.94
N SER A 53 1.19 8.78 0.72
CA SER A 53 1.11 10.01 -0.09
C SER A 53 0.38 11.12 0.69
N PRO A 54 0.75 12.39 0.50
CA PRO A 54 0.12 13.55 1.14
C PRO A 54 -1.33 13.81 0.69
N LEU A 55 -1.79 13.22 -0.42
CA LEU A 55 -3.15 13.46 -0.93
C LEU A 55 -4.20 12.92 0.05
N VAL A 56 -5.27 13.69 0.28
CA VAL A 56 -6.25 13.44 1.37
C VAL A 56 -6.81 12.03 1.34
N ARG A 57 -7.17 11.51 0.15
CA ARG A 57 -7.67 10.13 -0.02
C ARG A 57 -6.67 9.04 0.39
N ALA A 58 -5.36 9.27 0.18
CA ALA A 58 -4.32 8.34 0.60
C ALA A 58 -4.12 8.40 2.11
N VAL A 59 -4.03 9.61 2.68
CA VAL A 59 -3.90 9.81 4.13
C VAL A 59 -5.07 9.16 4.87
N GLN A 60 -6.31 9.41 4.45
CA GLN A 60 -7.50 8.80 5.07
C GLN A 60 -7.53 7.27 4.92
N THR A 61 -6.99 6.73 3.84
CA THR A 61 -6.84 5.27 3.67
C THR A 61 -5.83 4.74 4.69
N ALA A 62 -4.70 5.42 4.85
CA ALA A 62 -3.65 5.08 5.81
C ALA A 62 -4.12 5.19 7.27
N GLU A 63 -4.89 6.22 7.62
CA GLU A 63 -5.46 6.41 8.97
C GLU A 63 -6.42 5.27 9.36
N ILE A 64 -7.26 4.82 8.41
CA ILE A 64 -8.16 3.69 8.64
C ILE A 64 -7.37 2.40 8.87
N LEU A 65 -6.30 2.18 8.10
CA LEU A 65 -5.37 1.07 8.30
C LEU A 65 -4.69 1.15 9.67
N ALA A 66 -4.14 2.31 10.02
CA ALA A 66 -3.45 2.54 11.29
C ALA A 66 -4.36 2.22 12.48
N THR A 67 -5.57 2.77 12.46
CA THR A 67 -6.60 2.53 13.50
C THR A 67 -6.95 1.05 13.61
N SER A 68 -7.14 0.37 12.47
CA SER A 68 -7.56 -1.04 12.47
C SER A 68 -6.45 -1.99 12.89
N LEU A 69 -5.19 -1.64 12.62
CA LEU A 69 -4.02 -2.48 12.86
C LEU A 69 -3.28 -2.12 14.16
N GLY A 70 -3.69 -1.06 14.85
CA GLY A 70 -3.04 -0.58 16.08
C GLY A 70 -1.67 0.05 15.83
N VAL A 71 -1.48 0.68 14.66
CA VAL A 71 -0.26 1.44 14.34
C VAL A 71 -0.46 2.87 14.80
N GLU A 72 0.48 3.41 15.59
CA GLU A 72 0.33 4.71 16.25
C GLU A 72 0.36 5.88 15.25
N ASP A 73 1.32 5.88 14.32
CA ASP A 73 1.55 7.01 13.42
C ASP A 73 1.58 6.62 11.93
N VAL A 74 1.15 7.56 11.09
CA VAL A 74 1.29 7.52 9.63
C VAL A 74 2.34 8.55 9.21
N GLU A 75 3.41 8.10 8.57
CA GLU A 75 4.43 8.97 7.99
C GLU A 75 3.96 9.51 6.63
N ILE A 76 3.97 10.82 6.44
CA ILE A 76 3.68 11.43 5.13
C ILE A 76 4.97 11.51 4.31
N ASP A 77 4.95 10.98 3.09
CA ASP A 77 6.08 11.02 2.15
C ASP A 77 5.64 11.49 0.76
N GLU A 78 6.09 12.70 0.40
CA GLU A 78 5.85 13.35 -0.89
C GLU A 78 6.27 12.49 -2.09
N TRP A 79 7.29 11.64 -1.94
CA TRP A 79 7.77 10.79 -3.04
C TRP A 79 6.75 9.73 -3.44
N ILE A 80 5.80 9.39 -2.58
CA ILE A 80 4.72 8.45 -2.92
C ILE A 80 3.73 9.10 -3.90
N ALA A 81 3.52 10.41 -3.81
CA ALA A 81 2.72 11.17 -4.79
C ALA A 81 3.51 11.46 -6.06
N ASN A 82 4.74 11.99 -5.92
CA ASN A 82 5.58 12.43 -7.03
C ASN A 82 7.01 11.86 -6.88
N PRO A 83 7.24 10.60 -7.27
CA PRO A 83 8.55 10.00 -7.15
C PRO A 83 9.54 10.58 -8.17
N PRO A 84 10.81 10.78 -7.79
CA PRO A 84 11.88 11.12 -8.74
C PRO A 84 12.28 9.96 -9.66
N GLY A 85 11.69 8.77 -9.46
CA GLY A 85 11.90 7.55 -10.23
C GLY A 85 11.51 6.31 -9.41
N LEU A 86 11.08 5.23 -10.07
CA LEU A 86 10.56 4.03 -9.39
C LEU A 86 11.62 3.31 -8.54
N THR A 87 12.86 3.19 -9.03
CA THR A 87 13.97 2.61 -8.25
C THR A 87 14.27 3.44 -7.01
N LYS A 88 14.35 4.77 -7.15
CA LYS A 88 14.57 5.68 -6.02
C LYS A 88 13.42 5.63 -5.01
N LEU A 89 12.19 5.49 -5.48
CA LEU A 89 11.04 5.30 -4.61
C LEU A 89 11.13 3.96 -3.87
N LEU A 90 11.47 2.87 -4.56
CA LEU A 90 11.64 1.55 -3.94
C LEU A 90 12.72 1.58 -2.85
N ASP A 91 13.86 2.20 -3.12
CA ASP A 91 14.93 2.40 -2.14
C ASP A 91 14.42 3.21 -0.94
N ARG A 92 13.71 4.32 -1.18
CA ARG A 92 13.14 5.18 -0.14
C ARG A 92 12.16 4.42 0.75
N ILE A 93 11.20 3.69 0.17
CA ILE A 93 10.16 2.97 0.94
C ILE A 93 10.70 1.73 1.67
N SER A 94 11.76 1.11 1.14
CA SER A 94 12.43 -0.02 1.79
C SER A 94 13.49 0.41 2.81
N HIS A 95 13.90 1.68 2.80
CA HIS A 95 14.77 2.26 3.82
C HIS A 95 13.97 2.54 5.11
N VAL A 96 14.00 1.56 6.01
CA VAL A 96 13.30 1.58 7.30
C VAL A 96 14.25 1.19 8.45
N PRO A 97 13.96 1.58 9.70
CA PRO A 97 14.73 1.15 10.86
C PRO A 97 14.84 -0.38 10.97
N ALA A 98 15.93 -0.85 11.59
CA ALA A 98 16.17 -2.28 11.83
C ALA A 98 15.09 -2.98 12.69
N THR A 99 14.21 -2.21 13.32
CA THR A 99 13.05 -2.70 14.09
C THR A 99 11.80 -2.94 13.23
N VAL A 100 11.72 -2.35 12.03
CA VAL A 100 10.55 -2.41 11.13
C VAL A 100 10.67 -3.57 10.16
N SER A 101 9.86 -4.61 10.29
CA SER A 101 9.88 -5.81 9.42
C SER A 101 8.76 -5.80 8.38
N ARG A 102 7.73 -4.95 8.57
CA ARG A 102 6.58 -4.78 7.67
C ARG A 102 6.28 -3.29 7.52
N VAL A 103 6.31 -2.81 6.28
CA VAL A 103 5.98 -1.41 5.95
C VAL A 103 4.84 -1.38 4.94
N ALA A 104 3.85 -0.55 5.19
CA ALA A 104 2.77 -0.29 4.24
C ALA A 104 2.93 1.06 3.58
N ILE A 105 2.70 1.11 2.28
CA ILE A 105 2.79 2.30 1.44
C ILE A 105 1.43 2.54 0.79
N VAL A 106 0.80 3.65 1.14
CA VAL A 106 -0.51 4.04 0.61
C VAL A 106 -0.35 5.12 -0.46
N GLY A 107 -0.66 4.79 -1.70
CA GLY A 107 -0.39 5.64 -2.87
C GLY A 107 -1.38 5.48 -4.02
N HIS A 108 -0.88 5.72 -5.23
CA HIS A 108 -1.70 5.94 -6.42
C HIS A 108 -1.20 5.13 -7.64
N GLU A 109 -2.10 4.91 -8.60
CA GLU A 109 -1.72 4.56 -9.97
C GLU A 109 -1.23 5.82 -10.71
N PRO A 110 -0.27 5.70 -11.66
CA PRO A 110 0.37 4.46 -12.13
C PRO A 110 1.57 4.00 -11.29
N THR A 111 1.98 4.79 -10.28
CA THR A 111 3.21 4.55 -9.49
C THR A 111 3.24 3.16 -8.85
N LEU A 112 2.13 2.72 -8.25
CA LEU A 112 2.07 1.40 -7.61
C LEU A 112 2.27 0.25 -8.62
N SER A 113 1.63 0.30 -9.78
CA SER A 113 1.86 -0.70 -10.83
C SER A 113 3.29 -0.66 -11.36
N GLY A 114 3.89 0.52 -11.44
CA GLY A 114 5.31 0.66 -11.75
C GLY A 114 6.21 -0.05 -10.74
N LEU A 115 5.93 0.07 -9.44
CA LEU A 115 6.65 -0.66 -8.39
C LEU A 115 6.45 -2.18 -8.49
N VAL A 116 5.23 -2.64 -8.76
CA VAL A 116 4.95 -4.08 -8.96
C VAL A 116 5.73 -4.61 -10.16
N MET A 117 5.78 -3.87 -11.27
CA MET A 117 6.55 -4.27 -12.46
C MET A 117 8.05 -4.19 -12.27
N LEU A 118 8.54 -3.29 -11.41
CA LEU A 118 9.95 -3.25 -11.04
C LEU A 118 10.34 -4.49 -10.19
N LEU A 119 9.45 -4.93 -9.30
CA LEU A 119 9.68 -6.09 -8.43
C LEU A 119 9.46 -7.43 -9.15
N PHE A 120 8.52 -7.48 -10.10
CA PHE A 120 8.08 -8.71 -10.77
C PHE A 120 8.00 -8.50 -12.30
N PRO A 121 9.12 -8.28 -13.00
CA PRO A 121 9.14 -7.84 -14.40
C PRO A 121 8.50 -8.81 -15.41
N HIS A 122 8.28 -10.07 -15.02
CA HIS A 122 7.66 -11.10 -15.86
C HIS A 122 6.18 -11.36 -15.54
N ALA A 123 5.59 -10.66 -14.56
CA ALA A 123 4.20 -10.85 -14.20
C ALA A 123 3.25 -10.19 -15.22
N GLN A 124 2.10 -10.83 -15.46
CA GLN A 124 1.03 -10.26 -16.29
C GLN A 124 0.18 -9.28 -15.46
N TRP A 125 0.73 -8.09 -15.20
CA TRP A 125 0.09 -7.11 -14.33
C TRP A 125 -0.74 -6.08 -15.09
N THR A 126 -1.99 -5.88 -14.66
CA THR A 126 -2.96 -4.98 -15.32
C THR A 126 -3.37 -3.78 -14.46
N GLY A 127 -2.86 -3.69 -13.24
CA GLY A 127 -3.09 -2.55 -12.34
C GLY A 127 -3.71 -2.92 -11.00
N MET A 128 -3.57 -2.03 -10.01
CA MET A 128 -4.24 -2.19 -8.71
C MET A 128 -5.63 -1.55 -8.73
N LYS A 129 -6.64 -2.27 -8.27
CA LYS A 129 -7.95 -1.66 -7.96
C LYS A 129 -7.80 -0.71 -6.76
N ARG A 130 -8.64 0.33 -6.68
CA ARG A 130 -8.71 1.20 -5.49
C ARG A 130 -9.00 0.33 -4.26
N GLY A 131 -8.26 0.55 -3.17
CA GLY A 131 -8.28 -0.26 -1.94
C GLY A 131 -7.59 -1.63 -2.01
N ALA A 132 -6.95 -1.98 -3.13
CA ALA A 132 -6.20 -3.23 -3.23
C ALA A 132 -4.88 -3.16 -2.43
N VAL A 133 -4.47 -4.31 -1.91
CA VAL A 133 -3.26 -4.49 -1.09
C VAL A 133 -2.44 -5.61 -1.68
N LEU A 134 -1.23 -5.32 -2.16
CA LEU A 134 -0.24 -6.31 -2.58
C LEU A 134 0.87 -6.37 -1.55
N CYS A 135 1.28 -7.57 -1.15
CA CYS A 135 2.45 -7.77 -0.30
C CYS A 135 3.58 -8.46 -1.07
N ALA A 136 4.75 -7.83 -1.05
CA ALA A 136 5.99 -8.36 -1.57
C ALA A 136 7.03 -8.43 -0.45
N ARG A 137 7.78 -9.52 -0.38
CA ARG A 137 8.91 -9.68 0.54
C ARG A 137 10.21 -9.39 -0.17
N LEU A 138 10.99 -8.48 0.41
CA LEU A 138 12.35 -8.13 -0.02
C LEU A 138 13.37 -8.78 0.92
N GLY A 139 14.66 -8.74 0.53
CA GLY A 139 15.77 -9.24 1.34
C GLY A 139 16.26 -10.65 0.97
N GLY A 140 15.62 -11.30 0.01
CA GLY A 140 16.13 -12.50 -0.68
C GLY A 140 16.96 -12.15 -1.93
N PRO A 141 17.44 -13.16 -2.68
CA PRO A 141 18.08 -12.95 -3.98
C PRO A 141 17.11 -12.33 -5.01
N GLU A 142 15.81 -12.60 -4.87
CA GLU A 142 14.73 -12.07 -5.68
C GLU A 142 13.57 -11.63 -4.75
N PRO A 143 12.75 -10.64 -5.13
CA PRO A 143 11.50 -10.33 -4.43
C PRO A 143 10.53 -11.51 -4.46
N LEU A 144 9.87 -11.80 -3.35
CA LEU A 144 8.83 -12.82 -3.26
C LEU A 144 7.45 -12.17 -3.23
N PHE A 145 6.59 -12.51 -4.17
CA PHE A 145 5.16 -12.18 -4.07
C PHE A 145 4.53 -13.02 -2.96
N ARG A 146 3.87 -12.37 -1.99
CA ARG A 146 3.17 -13.06 -0.91
C ARG A 146 1.69 -13.18 -1.21
N PHE A 147 1.02 -12.05 -1.44
CA PHE A 147 -0.40 -12.04 -1.75
C PHE A 147 -0.89 -10.74 -2.38
N LEU A 148 -2.10 -10.80 -2.95
CA LEU A 148 -2.92 -9.67 -3.37
C LEU A 148 -4.33 -9.79 -2.76
N VAL A 149 -4.84 -8.70 -2.20
CA VAL A 149 -6.23 -8.55 -1.76
C VAL A 149 -6.91 -7.50 -2.63
N GLU A 150 -8.02 -7.86 -3.28
CA GLU A 150 -8.87 -6.92 -4.03
C GLU A 150 -10.17 -6.61 -3.28
N PRO A 151 -10.57 -5.36 -3.04
CA PRO A 151 -11.63 -5.02 -2.08
C PRO A 151 -13.08 -5.30 -2.52
N LYS A 152 -13.34 -5.50 -3.82
CA LYS A 152 -14.67 -5.92 -4.32
C LYS A 152 -14.88 -7.42 -4.07
N GLY A 153 -15.21 -7.74 -2.81
CA GLY A 153 -15.14 -9.09 -2.27
C GLY A 153 -13.67 -9.43 -2.04
N PRO A 154 -13.14 -9.32 -0.81
CA PRO A 154 -11.72 -9.47 -0.56
C PRO A 154 -11.27 -10.89 -0.93
N THR A 155 -10.81 -11.03 -2.16
CA THR A 155 -10.25 -12.26 -2.69
C THR A 155 -8.77 -12.23 -2.38
N TRP A 156 -8.34 -13.21 -1.58
CA TRP A 156 -6.95 -13.42 -1.25
C TRP A 156 -6.32 -14.28 -2.33
N ARG A 157 -5.30 -13.76 -3.02
CA ARG A 157 -4.56 -14.49 -4.05
C ARG A 157 -3.10 -14.60 -3.66
N GLU A 158 -2.54 -15.79 -3.78
CA GLU A 158 -1.13 -16.08 -3.45
C GLU A 158 -0.28 -16.33 -4.71
N HIS A 159 -0.83 -15.99 -5.88
CA HIS A 159 -0.14 -15.97 -7.17
C HIS A 159 -0.49 -14.68 -7.92
N LEU A 160 0.48 -14.18 -8.71
CA LEU A 160 0.36 -13.03 -9.61
C LEU A 160 -0.33 -13.40 -10.92
#